data_AF-A0A9Q2HG41-F1
#
_entry.id   AF-A0A9Q2HG41-F1
#
_cell.length_a   1.000
_cell.length_b   1.000
_cell.length_c   1.000
_cell.angle_alpha   90.00
_cell.angle_beta   90.00
_cell.angle_gamma   90.00
#
_symmetry.space_group_name_H-M   'P 1'
#
loop_
_entity.id
_entity.type
_entity.pdbx_description
1 polymer ?
#
loop_
_entity_poly.entity_id
_entity_poly.type
_entity_poly.pdbx_seq_one_letter_code
_entity_poly.pdbx_strand_id
1 'polypeptide(L)'
;MINKTIKHIYTEAALSILEMVRMIVLEVHYIQSEIMKDDTINILCVTKKNEDIRDYIEILVAEGFRLNNISKDVVIMTNNFKDYIINYYFVNENEREMLSLQQLVGVKG
;
A
#
# COMPACT_ATOMS: atom_id res chain seq x y z
N MET A 1 -12.26 4.49 -16.45
CA MET A 1 -13.37 3.82 -15.76
C MET A 1 -12.77 2.61 -15.05
N ILE A 2 -12.70 2.57 -13.71
CA ILE A 2 -12.13 1.41 -13.00
C ILE A 2 -13.05 0.21 -13.25
N ASN A 3 -12.49 -0.90 -13.76
CA ASN A 3 -13.22 -2.16 -13.92
C ASN A 3 -13.87 -2.53 -12.57
N LYS A 4 -15.17 -2.86 -12.57
CA LYS A 4 -15.91 -3.20 -11.34
C LYS A 4 -15.19 -4.27 -10.51
N THR A 5 -14.48 -5.19 -11.17
CA THR A 5 -13.63 -6.20 -10.54
C THR A 5 -12.47 -5.58 -9.75
N ILE A 6 -11.67 -4.70 -10.36
CA ILE A 6 -10.53 -4.03 -9.70
C ILE A 6 -11.01 -3.22 -8.50
N LYS A 7 -12.14 -2.50 -8.63
CA LYS A 7 -12.71 -1.73 -7.52
C LYS A 7 -13.09 -2.63 -6.34
N HIS A 8 -13.67 -3.80 -6.61
CA HIS A 8 -14.02 -4.76 -5.58
C HIS A 8 -12.78 -5.35 -4.89
N ILE A 9 -11.78 -5.79 -5.66
CA ILE A 9 -10.50 -6.31 -5.12
C ILE A 9 -9.79 -5.26 -4.27
N TYR A 10 -9.68 -4.03 -4.76
CA TYR A 10 -9.13 -2.91 -3.99
C TYR A 10 -9.85 -2.75 -2.64
N THR A 11 -11.18 -2.78 -2.65
CA THR A 11 -11.97 -2.54 -1.44
C THR A 11 -11.74 -3.64 -0.41
N GLU A 12 -11.72 -4.90 -0.84
CA GLU A 12 -11.44 -6.03 0.06
C GLU A 12 -10.01 -5.99 0.59
N ALA A 13 -9.02 -5.74 -0.28
CA ALA A 13 -7.62 -5.65 0.10
C ALA A 13 -7.35 -4.47 1.05
N ALA A 14 -8.06 -3.36 0.88
CA ALA A 14 -8.01 -2.19 1.76
C ALA A 14 -8.65 -2.47 3.13
N LEU A 15 -9.78 -3.18 3.17
CA LEU A 15 -10.40 -3.60 4.44
C LEU A 15 -9.50 -4.57 5.21
N SER A 16 -8.93 -5.56 4.52
CA SER A 16 -8.02 -6.53 5.13
C SER A 16 -6.83 -5.85 5.80
N ILE A 17 -6.14 -4.92 5.12
CA ILE A 17 -5.01 -4.22 5.75
C ILE A 17 -5.47 -3.35 6.92
N LEU A 18 -6.62 -2.67 6.79
CA LEU A 18 -7.16 -1.84 7.87
C LEU A 18 -7.49 -2.67 9.12
N GLU A 19 -7.95 -3.91 9.00
CA GLU A 19 -8.19 -4.77 10.18
C GLU A 19 -6.93 -4.95 11.06
N MET A 20 -5.75 -4.94 10.45
CA MET A 20 -4.47 -5.10 11.15
C MET A 20 -3.88 -3.77 11.65
N VAL A 21 -4.00 -2.68 10.87
CA VAL A 21 -3.29 -1.42 11.12
C VAL A 21 -4.18 -0.19 11.29
N ARG A 22 -5.49 -0.38 11.56
CA ARG A 22 -6.47 0.72 11.73
C ARG A 22 -6.02 1.80 12.71
N MET A 23 -5.25 1.44 13.73
CA MET A 23 -4.83 2.36 14.79
C MET A 23 -3.87 3.44 14.28
N ILE A 24 -3.17 3.19 13.17
CA ILE A 24 -2.12 4.06 12.64
C ILE A 24 -2.44 4.62 11.25
N VAL A 25 -3.36 3.98 10.51
CA VAL A 25 -3.80 4.42 9.18
C VAL A 25 -5.01 5.36 9.31
N LEU A 26 -4.86 6.58 8.81
CA LEU A 26 -5.88 7.61 8.74
C LEU A 26 -6.81 7.43 7.53
N GLU A 27 -6.21 7.15 6.37
CA GLU A 27 -6.92 7.06 5.09
C GLU A 27 -6.29 6.01 4.19
N VAL A 28 -7.11 5.45 3.30
CA VAL A 28 -6.64 4.55 2.23
C VAL A 28 -7.14 5.04 0.88
N HIS A 29 -6.25 5.03 -0.11
CA HIS A 29 -6.57 5.49 -1.47
C HIS A 29 -6.12 4.46 -2.50
N TYR A 30 -6.96 4.21 -3.50
CA TYR A 30 -6.54 3.47 -4.68
C TYR A 30 -5.61 4.33 -5.53
N ILE A 31 -4.43 3.81 -5.84
CA ILE A 31 -3.47 4.45 -6.74
C ILE A 31 -3.48 3.72 -8.09
N GLN A 32 -3.89 4.41 -9.15
CA GLN A 32 -3.83 3.87 -10.50
C GLN A 32 -2.42 4.05 -11.08
N SER A 33 -1.68 2.96 -11.29
CA SER A 33 -0.40 3.01 -12.03
C SER A 33 -0.66 3.20 -13.52
N GLU A 34 0.09 4.09 -14.18
CA GLU A 34 0.10 4.21 -15.65
C GLU A 34 0.79 3.01 -16.31
N ILE A 35 1.70 2.35 -15.57
CA ILE A 35 2.39 1.13 -15.97
C ILE A 35 1.67 -0.02 -15.27
N MET A 36 0.52 -0.45 -15.78
CA MET A 36 -0.13 -1.65 -15.30
C MET A 36 0.58 -2.87 -15.89
N LYS A 37 1.15 -3.71 -15.02
CA LYS A 37 1.00 -5.15 -15.24
C LYS A 37 -0.44 -5.46 -14.80
N ASP A 38 -1.20 -6.19 -15.61
CA ASP A 38 -2.66 -6.32 -15.49
C ASP A 38 -3.15 -6.83 -14.12
N ASP A 39 -2.26 -7.42 -13.33
CA ASP A 39 -2.57 -8.06 -12.05
C ASP A 39 -2.04 -7.28 -10.82
N THR A 40 -1.53 -6.05 -10.99
CA THR A 40 -1.01 -5.26 -9.86
C THR A 40 -1.96 -4.14 -9.44
N ILE A 41 -2.28 -4.08 -8.15
CA ILE A 41 -3.05 -3.00 -7.51
C ILE A 41 -2.14 -2.27 -6.53
N ASN A 42 -2.18 -0.95 -6.55
CA ASN A 42 -1.43 -0.10 -5.62
C ASN A 42 -2.41 0.62 -4.69
N ILE A 43 -2.12 0.60 -3.39
CA ILE A 43 -2.92 1.20 -2.33
C ILE A 43 -2.04 2.15 -1.53
N LEU A 44 -2.44 3.41 -1.43
CA LEU A 44 -1.84 4.37 -0.51
C LEU A 44 -2.47 4.20 0.87
N CYS A 45 -1.65 4.06 1.89
CA CYS A 45 -2.06 4.08 3.29
C CYS A 45 -1.45 5.32 3.94
N VAL A 46 -2.28 6.29 4.29
CA VAL A 46 -1.84 7.54 4.93
C VAL A 46 -1.78 7.32 6.44
N THR A 47 -0.66 7.63 7.05
CA THR A 47 -0.39 7.48 8.48
C THR A 47 -0.01 8.83 9.10
N LYS A 48 -0.09 8.97 10.43
CA LYS A 48 0.42 10.18 11.11
C LYS A 48 1.95 10.27 11.04
N LYS A 49 2.63 9.13 11.19
CA LYS A 49 4.09 9.02 11.04
C LYS A 49 4.46 7.71 10.34
N ASN A 50 5.46 7.76 9.47
CA ASN A 50 6.05 6.57 8.82
C ASN A 50 6.68 5.60 9.82
N GLU A 51 7.00 6.06 11.02
CA GLU A 51 7.54 5.19 12.08
C GLU A 51 6.45 4.29 12.67
N ASP A 52 5.18 4.73 12.66
CA ASP A 52 4.08 4.01 13.31
C ASP A 52 3.85 2.62 12.67
N ILE A 53 4.10 2.48 11.35
CA ILE A 53 3.97 1.19 10.66
C ILE A 53 5.09 0.22 11.02
N ARG A 54 6.24 0.69 11.52
CA ARG A 54 7.40 -0.16 11.81
C ARG A 54 7.08 -1.17 12.91
N ASP A 55 6.28 -0.76 13.89
CA ASP A 55 5.82 -1.62 14.99
C ASP A 55 4.88 -2.74 14.52
N TYR A 56 4.31 -2.62 13.32
CA TYR A 56 3.39 -3.60 12.73
C TYR A 56 4.05 -4.46 11.65
N ILE A 57 5.31 -4.19 11.26
CA ILE A 57 5.99 -4.95 10.20
C ILE A 57 6.02 -6.44 10.53
N GLU A 58 6.42 -6.81 11.76
CA GLU A 58 6.52 -8.21 12.16
C GLU A 58 5.16 -8.92 12.11
N ILE A 59 4.10 -8.24 12.55
CA ILE A 59 2.72 -8.76 12.50
C ILE A 59 2.29 -8.98 11.05
N LEU A 60 2.50 -7.98 10.19
CA LEU A 60 2.15 -8.09 8.77
C LEU A 60 2.95 -9.19 8.07
N VAL A 61 4.23 -9.36 8.40
CA VAL A 61 5.04 -10.45 7.85
C VAL A 61 4.52 -11.81 8.31
N ALA A 62 4.10 -11.96 9.58
CA ALA A 62 3.48 -13.17 10.08
C ALA A 62 2.14 -13.49 9.36
N GLU A 63 1.39 -12.47 8.96
CA GLU A 63 0.16 -12.56 8.16
C GLU A 63 0.42 -12.75 6.64
N GLY A 64 1.68 -12.97 6.25
CA GLY A 64 2.05 -13.32 4.87
C GLY A 64 2.36 -12.13 3.96
N PHE A 65 2.48 -10.92 4.51
CA PHE A 65 2.96 -9.76 3.76
C PHE A 65 4.48 -9.83 3.58
N ARG A 66 4.96 -9.25 2.49
CA ARG A 66 6.38 -9.11 2.19
C ARG A 66 6.78 -7.65 2.27
N LEU A 67 7.80 -7.35 3.08
CA LEU A 67 8.43 -6.03 3.09
C LEU A 67 9.29 -5.88 1.83
N ASN A 68 8.93 -4.94 0.96
CA ASN A 68 9.67 -4.67 -0.28
C ASN A 68 10.63 -3.49 -0.13
N ASN A 69 10.24 -2.46 0.61
CA ASN A 69 11.07 -1.29 0.81
C ASN A 69 10.77 -0.63 2.16
N ILE A 70 11.81 -0.12 2.80
CA ILE A 70 11.70 0.75 3.98
C ILE A 70 12.65 1.93 3.79
N SER A 71 12.09 3.11 3.57
CA SER A 71 12.83 4.36 3.58
C SER A 71 12.33 5.24 4.72
N LYS A 72 12.91 6.44 4.82
CA LYS A 72 12.42 7.46 5.75
C LYS A 72 11.02 7.96 5.37
N ASP A 73 10.73 7.98 4.08
CA ASP A 73 9.58 8.68 3.49
C ASP A 73 8.46 7.71 3.07
N VAL A 74 8.77 6.42 2.91
CA VAL A 74 7.76 5.42 2.53
C VAL A 74 8.14 4.02 3.04
N VAL A 75 7.13 3.26 3.47
CA VAL A 75 7.23 1.81 3.67
C VAL A 75 6.36 1.10 2.66
N ILE A 76 6.93 0.14 1.93
CA ILE A 76 6.22 -0.62 0.89
C ILE A 76 6.09 -2.07 1.34
N MET A 77 4.85 -2.49 1.55
CA MET A 77 4.49 -3.88 1.84
C MET A 77 3.73 -4.46 0.67
N THR A 78 3.92 -5.74 0.38
CA THR A 78 3.21 -6.41 -0.71
C THR A 78 2.58 -7.69 -0.24
N ASN A 79 1.35 -7.94 -0.66
CA ASN A 79 0.68 -9.22 -0.47
C ASN A 79 0.14 -9.75 -1.80
N ASN A 80 -0.24 -11.02 -1.81
CA ASN A 80 -1.06 -11.57 -2.87
C ASN A 80 -2.49 -11.66 -2.35
N PHE A 81 -3.45 -11.11 -3.09
CA PHE A 81 -4.86 -11.21 -2.77
C PHE A 81 -5.61 -11.76 -3.99
N LYS A 82 -6.08 -13.01 -3.86
CA LYS A 82 -6.58 -13.80 -5.01
C LYS A 82 -5.49 -13.83 -6.10
N ASP A 83 -5.83 -13.48 -7.33
CA ASP A 83 -4.90 -13.46 -8.47
C ASP A 83 -4.11 -12.14 -8.61
N TYR A 84 -4.26 -11.19 -7.67
CA TYR A 84 -3.65 -9.87 -7.74
C TYR A 84 -2.46 -9.72 -6.79
N ILE A 85 -1.44 -9.00 -7.26
CA ILE A 85 -0.35 -8.48 -6.43
C ILE A 85 -0.77 -7.12 -5.90
N ILE A 86 -0.85 -6.99 -4.57
CA ILE A 86 -1.25 -5.73 -3.92
C ILE A 86 0.00 -5.09 -3.30
N ASN A 87 0.31 -3.87 -3.69
CA ASN A 87 1.34 -3.04 -3.08
C ASN A 87 0.70 -1.99 -2.19
N TYR A 88 1.09 -1.96 -0.92
CA TYR A 88 0.66 -1.01 0.09
C TYR A 88 1.80 -0.02 0.36
N TYR A 89 1.54 1.26 0.13
CA TYR A 89 2.49 2.35 0.34
C TYR A 89 2.08 3.11 1.58
N PHE A 90 2.81 2.93 2.68
CA PHE A 90 2.59 3.66 3.92
C PHE A 90 3.41 4.93 3.91
N VAL A 91 2.72 6.07 4.05
CA VAL A 91 3.30 7.40 3.93
C VAL A 91 2.77 8.31 5.03
N ASN A 92 3.50 9.36 5.35
CA ASN A 92 3.08 10.38 6.30
C ASN A 92 2.00 11.26 5.64
N GLU A 93 0.99 11.70 6.39
CA GLU A 93 -0.02 12.66 5.93
C GLU A 93 0.57 13.92 5.28
N ASN A 94 1.73 14.37 5.78
CA ASN A 94 2.46 15.53 5.25
C ASN A 94 3.22 15.24 3.95
N GLU A 95 3.45 13.97 3.62
CA GLU A 95 4.20 13.52 2.43
C GLU A 95 3.26 13.03 1.31
N ARG A 96 1.95 13.03 1.56
CA ARG A 96 0.92 12.58 0.61
C ARG A 96 1.01 13.27 -0.76
N GLU A 97 1.34 14.56 -0.79
CA GLU A 97 1.44 15.35 -2.03
C GLU A 97 2.80 15.23 -2.73
N MET A 98 3.84 14.76 -2.04
CA MET A 98 5.20 14.66 -2.59
C MET A 98 5.37 13.46 -3.52
N LEU A 99 4.47 12.48 -3.47
CA LEU A 99 4.60 11.25 -4.22
C LEU A 99 3.86 11.37 -5.56
N SER A 100 4.58 11.87 -6.57
CA SER A 100 4.18 11.59 -7.94
C SER A 100 4.18 10.08 -8.14
N LEU A 101 3.11 9.56 -8.74
CA LEU A 101 2.92 8.15 -9.10
C LEU A 101 4.17 7.51 -9.75
N GLN A 102 4.96 8.31 -10.47
CA GLN A 102 6.21 7.90 -11.12
C GLN A 102 7.36 7.60 -10.14
N GLN A 103 7.38 8.19 -8.93
CA GLN A 103 8.40 7.96 -7.90
C GLN A 103 8.08 6.73 -7.03
N LEU A 104 6.80 6.41 -6.82
CA LEU A 104 6.39 5.23 -6.05
C LEU A 104 6.67 3.91 -6.78
N VAL A 105 6.58 3.92 -8.11
CA VAL A 105 6.86 2.75 -8.98
C VAL A 105 8.35 2.68 -9.37
N GLY A 106 9.09 3.78 -9.19
CA GLY A 106 10.46 3.98 -9.67
C GLY A 106 11.59 3.62 -8.72
N VAL A 107 11.35 2.88 -7.63
CA VAL A 107 12.42 2.29 -6.81
C VAL A 107 13.10 1.19 -7.64
N LYS A 108 13.99 1.63 -8.54
CA LYS A 108 14.89 0.78 -9.31
C LYS A 108 15.83 0.08 -8.33
N GLY A 109 15.63 -1.21 -8.13
CA GLY A 109 16.72 -2.15 -7.85
C GLY A 109 17.55 -2.36 -9.11
#